data_AF-A0A7Y1ZSU1-F1
#
_entry.id   AF-A0A7Y1ZSU1-F1
#
_cell.length_a   1.000
_cell.length_b   1.000
_cell.length_c   1.000
_cell.angle_alpha   90.00
_cell.angle_beta   90.00
_cell.angle_gamma   90.00
#
_symmetry.space_group_name_H-M   'P 1'
#
loop_
_entity.id
_entity.type
_entity.pdbx_description
1 polymer ?
#
loop_
_entity_poly.entity_id
_entity_poly.type
_entity_poly.pdbx_seq_one_letter_code
_entity_poly.pdbx_strand_id
1 'polypeptide(L)'
;MRFLSASLASFLLISPVTYAEKPADRFDLGFWKLTLPLDENNDGKVDEIKVGSMHDYSHPDFFYLDQDGYLVFTAPNKAKTTAGSTNTRSELRQMLR
;
A
#
# COMPACT_ATOMS: atom_id res chain seq x y z
N MET A 1 -59.12 16.31 -12.50
CA MET A 1 -57.84 16.20 -13.23
C MET A 1 -56.88 17.26 -12.72
N ARG A 2 -55.57 16.94 -12.70
CA ARG A 2 -54.38 17.78 -12.38
C ARG A 2 -53.87 17.66 -10.93
N PHE A 3 -53.05 16.65 -10.65
CA PHE A 3 -51.59 16.47 -10.86
C PHE A 3 -50.80 16.95 -9.64
N LEU A 4 -50.52 16.01 -8.72
CA LEU A 4 -49.48 16.19 -7.70
C LEU A 4 -48.11 16.15 -8.39
N SER A 5 -47.35 17.23 -8.28
CA SER A 5 -45.94 17.27 -8.67
C SER A 5 -45.10 16.64 -7.57
N ALA A 6 -44.63 15.41 -7.78
CA ALA A 6 -43.58 14.82 -6.96
C ALA A 6 -42.23 15.37 -7.44
N SER A 7 -41.61 16.25 -6.65
CA SER A 7 -40.26 16.72 -6.93
C SER A 7 -39.27 15.64 -6.51
N LEU A 8 -38.62 15.00 -7.48
CA LEU A 8 -37.60 13.99 -7.27
C LEU A 8 -36.31 14.70 -6.88
N ALA A 9 -36.02 14.79 -5.58
CA ALA A 9 -34.73 15.28 -5.10
C ALA A 9 -33.66 14.22 -5.39
N SER A 10 -32.90 14.40 -6.47
CA SER A 10 -31.69 13.62 -6.74
C SER A 10 -30.64 13.93 -5.68
N PHE A 11 -30.48 13.02 -4.72
CA PHE A 11 -29.31 13.01 -3.85
C PHE A 11 -28.08 12.61 -4.68
N LEU A 12 -27.16 13.56 -4.88
CA LEU A 12 -25.81 13.27 -5.32
C LEU A 12 -25.13 12.45 -4.20
N LEU A 13 -24.94 11.15 -4.44
CA LEU A 13 -24.05 10.32 -3.64
C LEU A 13 -22.63 10.84 -3.87
N ILE A 14 -22.16 11.73 -2.99
CA ILE A 14 -20.75 12.07 -2.91
C ILE A 14 -20.08 10.85 -2.29
N SER A 15 -19.52 9.96 -3.11
CA SER A 15 -18.57 8.98 -2.63
C SER A 15 -17.43 9.74 -1.95
N PRO A 16 -17.05 9.41 -0.71
CA PRO A 16 -15.84 9.99 -0.15
C PRO A 16 -14.71 9.66 -1.12
N VAL A 17 -13.99 10.68 -1.57
CA VAL A 17 -12.69 10.50 -2.21
C VAL A 17 -11.81 9.91 -1.11
N THR A 18 -11.71 8.58 -1.08
CA THR A 18 -10.76 7.90 -0.23
C THR A 18 -9.39 8.23 -0.83
N TYR A 19 -8.73 9.25 -0.27
CA TYR A 19 -7.29 9.41 -0.46
C TYR A 19 -6.68 8.05 -0.09
N ALA A 20 -5.84 7.48 -0.96
CA ALA A 20 -5.24 6.17 -0.69
C ALA A 20 -4.55 6.26 0.68
N GLU A 21 -5.12 5.58 1.68
CA GLU A 21 -4.55 5.57 3.02
C GLU A 21 -3.20 4.85 2.94
N LYS A 22 -2.19 5.46 3.53
CA LYS A 22 -0.88 4.83 3.61
C LYS A 22 -0.97 3.71 4.65
N PRO A 23 -0.25 2.59 4.47
CA PRO A 23 -0.14 1.56 5.49
C PRO A 23 0.15 2.07 6.90
N ALA A 24 1.00 3.09 7.05
CA ALA A 24 1.35 3.68 8.34
C ALA A 24 0.25 4.53 8.99
N ASP A 25 -0.83 4.86 8.28
CA ASP A 25 -2.00 5.54 8.84
C ASP A 25 -2.86 4.58 9.69
N ARG A 26 -2.74 3.26 9.46
CA ARG A 26 -3.49 2.20 10.14
C ARG A 26 -2.65 1.33 11.08
N PHE A 27 -1.36 1.16 10.76
CA PHE A 27 -0.47 0.25 11.46
C PHE A 27 0.77 0.98 12.00
N ASP A 28 1.21 0.61 13.21
CA ASP A 28 2.48 1.13 13.74
C ASP A 28 3.67 0.46 13.02
N LEU A 29 4.26 1.21 12.10
CA LEU A 29 5.41 0.81 11.31
C LEU A 29 6.72 1.46 11.78
N GLY A 30 6.73 2.11 12.95
CA GLY A 30 7.86 2.89 13.47
C GLY A 30 9.13 2.10 13.79
N PHE A 31 9.05 0.77 13.81
CA PHE A 31 10.17 -0.14 14.08
C PHE A 31 10.40 -1.14 12.95
N TRP A 32 10.05 -0.79 11.71
CA TRP A 32 10.13 -1.73 10.60
C TRP A 32 10.86 -1.10 9.42
N LYS A 33 11.61 -1.92 8.71
CA LYS A 33 11.97 -1.64 7.31
C LYS A 33 11.20 -2.59 6.40
N LEU A 34 10.99 -2.20 5.16
CA LEU A 34 10.36 -3.02 4.14
C LEU A 34 11.40 -3.40 3.08
N THR A 35 11.44 -4.66 2.69
CA THR A 35 12.17 -5.11 1.48
C THR A 35 11.15 -5.37 0.38
N LEU A 36 11.41 -4.86 -0.82
CA LEU A 36 10.54 -5.01 -1.98
C LEU A 36 11.16 -5.93 -3.04
N PRO A 37 10.34 -6.57 -3.88
CA PRO A 37 10.82 -7.40 -4.98
C PRO A 37 11.19 -6.53 -6.21
N LEU A 38 11.93 -5.44 -5.99
CA LEU A 38 12.23 -4.40 -6.97
C LEU A 38 13.72 -4.04 -7.01
N ASP A 39 14.16 -3.38 -8.08
CA ASP A 39 15.50 -2.79 -8.29
C ASP A 39 15.31 -1.51 -9.11
N GLU A 40 14.46 -0.60 -8.64
CA GLU A 40 14.03 0.60 -9.41
C GLU A 40 15.20 1.54 -9.70
N ASN A 41 16.16 1.61 -8.77
CA ASN A 41 17.36 2.42 -8.93
C ASN A 41 18.45 1.74 -9.80
N ASN A 42 18.23 0.49 -10.22
CA ASN A 42 19.16 -0.33 -11.01
C ASN A 42 20.56 -0.48 -10.40
N ASP A 43 20.67 -0.50 -9.06
CA ASP A 43 21.95 -0.70 -8.36
C ASP A 43 22.34 -2.17 -8.20
N GLY A 44 21.48 -3.07 -8.66
CA GLY A 44 21.73 -4.50 -8.61
C GLY A 44 21.27 -5.15 -7.30
N LYS A 45 20.56 -4.44 -6.41
CA LYS A 45 20.03 -4.94 -5.15
C LYS A 45 18.51 -4.79 -5.10
N VAL A 46 17.92 -5.43 -4.09
CA VAL A 46 16.50 -5.18 -3.80
C VAL A 46 16.32 -3.81 -3.18
N ASP A 47 15.22 -3.14 -3.53
CA ASP A 47 14.85 -1.89 -2.87
C ASP A 47 14.45 -2.13 -1.41
N GLU A 48 14.94 -1.27 -0.53
CA GLU A 48 14.58 -1.26 0.88
C GLU A 48 14.04 0.11 1.29
N ILE A 49 12.88 0.11 1.96
CA ILE A 49 12.32 1.30 2.58
C ILE A 49 12.75 1.32 4.03
N LYS A 50 13.55 2.32 4.39
CA LYS A 50 14.08 2.50 5.73
C LYS A 50 12.98 2.95 6.69
N VAL A 51 13.20 2.71 7.99
CA VAL A 51 12.27 3.07 9.08
C VAL A 51 11.73 4.49 8.96
N GLY A 52 12.62 5.48 8.76
CA GLY A 52 12.22 6.89 8.65
C GLY A 52 11.37 7.24 7.43
N SER A 53 11.29 6.35 6.44
CA SER A 53 10.48 6.53 5.24
C SER A 53 9.19 5.71 5.26
N MET A 54 9.03 4.76 6.20
CA MET A 54 7.86 3.89 6.27
C MET A 54 6.55 4.65 6.51
N HIS A 55 6.62 5.77 7.24
CA HIS A 55 5.43 6.55 7.57
C HIS A 55 4.70 7.10 6.33
N ASP A 56 5.46 7.36 5.26
CA ASP A 56 4.93 7.96 4.03
C ASP A 56 4.83 6.97 2.87
N TYR A 57 5.17 5.69 3.09
CA TYR A 57 5.38 4.74 1.99
C TYR A 57 4.17 3.86 1.70
N SER A 58 3.86 3.73 0.41
CA SER A 58 3.01 2.67 -0.15
C SER A 58 3.50 2.33 -1.56
N HIS A 59 3.29 1.09 -1.99
CA HIS A 59 3.51 0.62 -3.36
C HIS A 59 2.26 -0.08 -3.87
N PRO A 60 1.66 0.34 -5.00
CA PRO A 60 0.37 -0.18 -5.48
C PRO A 60 0.36 -1.69 -5.74
N ASP A 61 1.51 -2.26 -6.13
CA ASP A 61 1.58 -3.69 -6.44
C ASP A 61 2.07 -4.56 -5.27
N PHE A 62 2.81 -4.02 -4.30
CA PHE A 62 3.61 -4.83 -3.37
C PHE A 62 3.36 -4.53 -1.89
N PHE A 63 2.88 -3.33 -1.55
CA PHE A 63 2.69 -2.92 -0.16
C PHE A 63 1.67 -1.77 -0.04
N TYR A 64 0.41 -2.10 0.21
CA TYR A 64 -0.68 -1.12 0.20
C TYR A 64 -1.82 -1.54 1.12
N LEU A 65 -2.75 -0.62 1.37
CA LEU A 65 -4.04 -0.94 1.97
C LEU A 65 -5.05 -1.23 0.86
N ASP A 66 -5.76 -2.35 0.96
CA ASP A 66 -6.87 -2.63 0.05
C ASP A 66 -8.11 -1.76 0.35
N GLN A 67 -9.19 -1.98 -0.39
CA GLN A 67 -10.42 -1.20 -0.27
C GLN A 67 -11.09 -1.33 1.12
N ASP A 68 -10.81 -2.41 1.84
CA ASP A 68 -11.33 -2.68 3.18
C ASP A 68 -10.35 -2.22 4.28
N GLY A 69 -9.19 -1.67 3.89
CA GLY A 69 -8.15 -1.20 4.80
C GLY A 69 -7.25 -2.30 5.36
N TYR A 70 -7.23 -3.48 4.74
CA TYR A 70 -6.30 -4.54 5.10
C TYR A 70 -4.93 -4.31 4.48
N LEU A 71 -3.89 -4.64 5.24
CA LEU A 71 -2.51 -4.50 4.78
C LEU A 71 -2.12 -5.66 3.87
N VAL A 72 -1.85 -5.34 2.61
CA VAL A 72 -1.48 -6.31 1.57
C VAL A 72 0.02 -6.31 1.32
N PHE A 73 0.58 -7.51 1.24
CA PHE A 73 1.94 -7.77 0.77
C PHE A 73 1.87 -8.73 -0.42
N THR A 74 2.51 -8.38 -1.52
CA THR A 74 2.56 -9.23 -2.72
C THR A 74 4.00 -9.51 -3.10
N ALA A 75 4.31 -10.76 -3.45
CA ALA A 75 5.61 -11.15 -3.98
C ALA A 75 5.40 -12.01 -5.25
N PRO A 76 5.83 -11.56 -6.43
CA PRO A 76 5.67 -12.32 -7.67
C PRO A 76 6.69 -13.46 -7.74
N ASN A 77 6.37 -14.56 -8.44
CA ASN A 77 7.27 -15.72 -8.53
C ASN A 77 8.67 -15.41 -9.10
N LYS A 78 8.82 -14.34 -9.89
CA LYS A 78 10.09 -13.93 -10.49
C LYS A 78 10.23 -12.42 -10.44
N ALA A 79 11.21 -11.95 -9.67
CA ALA A 79 11.66 -10.57 -9.58
C ALA A 79 13.05 -10.54 -8.93
N LYS A 80 13.51 -9.35 -8.53
CA LYS A 80 14.78 -9.20 -7.82
C LYS A 80 14.72 -9.91 -6.46
N THR A 81 15.84 -10.51 -6.07
CA THR A 81 16.00 -11.17 -4.77
C THR A 81 17.24 -10.69 -4.05
N THR A 82 17.28 -10.89 -2.73
CA THR A 82 18.47 -10.65 -1.91
C THR A 82 19.55 -11.68 -2.22
N ALA A 83 20.83 -11.34 -2.03
CA ALA A 83 21.96 -12.21 -2.39
C ALA A 83 21.94 -13.60 -1.72
N GLY A 84 21.30 -13.73 -0.56
CA GLY A 84 21.20 -15.00 0.18
C GLY A 84 19.97 -15.84 -0.15
N SER A 85 19.14 -15.45 -1.13
CA SER A 85 17.87 -16.13 -1.40
C SER A 85 17.50 -16.12 -2.89
N THR A 86 16.89 -17.20 -3.34
CA THR A 86 16.25 -17.29 -4.66
C THR A 86 14.78 -16.90 -4.64
N ASN A 87 14.24 -16.53 -3.47
CA ASN A 87 12.84 -16.19 -3.29
C ASN A 87 12.66 -14.67 -3.20
N THR A 88 11.68 -14.16 -3.95
CA THR A 88 11.18 -12.79 -3.89
C THR A 88 10.43 -12.53 -2.58
N ARG A 89 10.36 -11.27 -2.17
CA ARG A 89 9.63 -10.89 -0.97
C ARG A 89 9.12 -9.45 -1.04
N SER A 90 7.93 -9.23 -0.51
CA SER A 90 7.52 -7.96 0.10
C SER A 90 7.38 -8.25 1.58
N GLU A 91 8.37 -7.82 2.38
CA GLU A 91 8.56 -8.34 3.74
C GLU A 91 9.04 -7.26 4.70
N LEU A 92 8.40 -7.20 5.88
CA LEU A 92 8.85 -6.36 6.97
C LEU A 92 9.98 -7.03 7.77
N ARG A 93 11.00 -6.26 8.10
CA ARG A 93 12.05 -6.65 9.06
C ARG A 93 12.03 -5.73 10.25
N GLN A 94 11.88 -6.28 11.45
CA GLN A 94 11.86 -5.52 12.68
C GLN A 94 13.22 -4.86 12.95
N MET A 95 13.22 -3.55 13.10
CA MET A 95 14.36 -2.70 13.43
C MET A 95 14.23 -2.26 14.89
N LEU A 96 14.86 -3.01 15.79
CA LEU A 96 15.04 -2.57 17.17
C LEU A 96 16.13 -1.50 17.20
N ARG A 97 15.74 -0.28 16.82
CA ARG A 97 16.59 0.93 16.77
C ARG A 97 17.52 0.97 15.55
#